data_AF-A0A520BBT8-F1
#
_entry.id   AF-A0A520BBT8-F1
#
_cell.length_a   1.000
_cell.length_b   1.000
_cell.length_c   1.000
_cell.angle_alpha   90.00
_cell.angle_beta   90.00
_cell.angle_gamma   90.00
#
_symmetry.space_group_name_H-M   'P 1'
#
loop_
_entity.id
_entity.type
_entity.pdbx_description
1 polymer ?
#
loop_
_entity_poly.entity_id
_entity_poly.type
_entity_poly.pdbx_seq_one_letter_code
_entity_poly.pdbx_strand_id
1 'polypeptide(L)'
;MGTAPKGQMSQEFAKMAQQQQMIREALQKINKEENKDGKGSLGNLNQLAEDMKKTESDLVNKRINQETMERQKDLTTKLLDADKAQREQDEDSKRESTAAKEFPPSYKQLLEKFKKEQQSESELIQKLPPNLNYYYKNKIAEYYKLLNSPNK
;
A
#
# COMPACT_ATOMS: atom_id res chain seq x y z
N MET A 1 35.97 33.63 12.52
CA MET A 1 35.60 32.59 11.53
C MET A 1 36.83 31.73 11.29
N GLY A 2 36.80 30.47 11.69
CA GLY A 2 37.94 29.56 11.59
C GLY A 2 38.29 29.28 10.13
N THR A 3 39.55 29.49 9.77
CA THR A 3 40.09 29.14 8.45
C THR A 3 40.32 27.64 8.39
N ALA A 4 39.30 26.88 8.00
CA ALA A 4 39.50 25.51 7.58
C ALA A 4 40.48 25.50 6.39
N PRO A 5 41.48 24.58 6.36
CA PRO A 5 42.45 24.53 5.28
C PRO A 5 41.71 24.26 3.96
N LYS A 6 42.02 25.06 2.92
CA LYS A 6 41.34 25.02 1.59
C LYS A 6 41.19 23.61 0.98
N GLY A 7 42.05 22.66 1.38
CA GLY A 7 41.97 21.25 0.98
C GLY A 7 40.83 20.46 1.64
N GLN A 8 40.58 20.63 2.95
CA GLN A 8 39.51 19.91 3.67
C GLN A 8 38.12 20.36 3.19
N MET A 9 37.91 21.67 3.03
CA MET A 9 36.66 22.20 2.48
C MET A 9 36.36 21.61 1.10
N SER A 10 37.37 21.46 0.24
CA SER A 10 37.21 20.89 -1.10
C SER A 10 36.74 19.43 -1.09
N GLN A 11 37.18 18.64 -0.11
CA GLN A 11 36.79 17.24 0.03
C GLN A 11 35.33 17.13 0.50
N GLU A 12 34.91 17.99 1.43
CA GLU A 12 33.52 18.03 1.90
C GLU A 12 32.54 18.42 0.79
N PHE A 13 32.88 19.41 -0.04
CA PHE A 13 32.09 19.80 -1.20
C PHE A 13 31.93 18.66 -2.22
N ALA A 14 33.03 17.97 -2.53
CA ALA A 14 33.00 16.82 -3.44
C ALA A 14 32.13 15.69 -2.89
N LYS A 15 32.22 15.42 -1.59
CA LYS A 15 31.38 14.42 -0.91
C LYS A 15 29.90 14.79 -0.95
N MET A 16 29.56 16.05 -0.72
CA MET A 16 28.16 16.53 -0.83
C MET A 16 27.62 16.41 -2.25
N ALA A 17 28.42 16.79 -3.26
CA ALA A 17 28.02 16.66 -4.67
C ALA A 17 27.78 15.19 -5.05
N GLN A 18 28.66 14.28 -4.61
CA GLN A 18 28.48 12.84 -4.80
C GLN A 18 27.18 12.34 -4.14
N GLN A 19 26.89 12.79 -2.91
CA GLN A 19 25.65 12.43 -2.22
C GLN A 19 24.41 12.93 -2.97
N GLN A 20 24.41 14.17 -3.45
CA GLN A 20 23.33 14.71 -4.27
C GLN A 20 23.13 13.91 -5.56
N GLN A 21 24.20 13.55 -6.25
CA GLN A 21 24.13 12.71 -7.44
C GLN A 21 23.49 11.34 -7.15
N MET A 22 23.90 10.67 -6.07
CA MET A 22 23.32 9.39 -5.68
C MET A 22 21.82 9.50 -5.40
N ILE A 23 21.38 10.57 -4.73
CA ILE A 23 19.96 10.82 -4.47
C ILE A 23 19.22 11.07 -5.80
N ARG A 24 19.79 11.88 -6.70
CA ARG A 24 19.20 12.17 -8.02
C ARG A 24 19.03 10.90 -8.86
N GLU A 25 20.04 10.03 -8.89
CA GLU A 25 19.98 8.74 -9.59
C GLU A 25 18.92 7.81 -8.98
N ALA A 26 18.84 7.74 -7.65
CA ALA A 26 17.81 6.97 -6.96
C ALA A 26 16.39 7.48 -7.30
N LEU A 27 16.18 8.80 -7.28
CA LEU A 27 14.91 9.41 -7.66
C LEU A 27 14.55 9.16 -9.13
N GLN A 28 15.53 9.21 -10.03
CA GLN A 28 15.31 8.88 -11.44
C GLN A 28 14.93 7.40 -11.62
N LYS A 29 15.51 6.50 -10.81
CA LYS A 29 15.14 5.09 -10.82
C LYS A 29 13.71 4.88 -10.32
N ILE A 30 13.34 5.49 -9.19
CA ILE A 30 11.98 5.46 -8.65
C ILE A 30 10.98 6.00 -9.67
N ASN A 31 11.28 7.16 -10.28
CA ASN A 31 10.46 7.74 -11.35
C ASN A 31 10.25 6.75 -12.51
N LYS A 32 11.31 6.06 -12.97
CA LYS A 32 11.20 5.04 -14.02
C LYS A 32 10.41 3.80 -13.61
N GLU A 33 10.39 3.46 -12.33
CA GLU A 33 9.68 2.28 -11.81
C GLU A 33 8.20 2.57 -11.59
N GLU A 34 7.88 3.73 -11.01
CA GLU A 34 6.53 4.16 -10.63
C GLU A 34 5.77 4.86 -11.77
N ASN A 35 6.45 5.54 -12.70
CA ASN A 35 5.81 6.24 -13.83
C ASN A 35 5.69 5.39 -15.11
N LYS A 36 5.78 4.05 -15.02
CA LYS A 36 5.68 3.16 -16.21
C LYS A 36 4.37 3.29 -16.96
N ASP A 37 3.29 3.59 -16.25
CA ASP A 37 1.93 3.65 -16.81
C ASP A 37 1.50 5.09 -17.20
N GLY A 38 2.42 6.06 -17.16
CA GLY A 38 2.14 7.47 -17.49
C GLY A 38 1.23 8.22 -16.51
N LYS A 39 0.68 7.53 -15.51
CA LYS A 39 -0.11 8.08 -14.39
C LYS A 39 0.77 8.52 -13.22
N GLY A 40 1.78 9.35 -13.49
CA GLY A 40 2.77 9.64 -12.46
C GLY A 40 2.22 10.39 -11.26
N SER A 41 2.01 9.69 -10.14
CA SER A 41 1.50 10.23 -8.88
C SER A 41 2.52 11.11 -8.16
N LEU A 42 3.81 10.90 -8.42
CA LEU A 42 4.92 11.61 -7.78
C LEU A 42 5.17 13.02 -8.35
N GLY A 43 4.32 13.51 -9.25
CA GLY A 43 4.36 14.88 -9.75
C GLY A 43 5.57 15.18 -10.65
N ASN A 44 6.04 16.44 -10.60
CA ASN A 44 7.09 16.94 -11.51
C ASN A 44 8.51 16.57 -11.03
N LEU A 45 8.78 15.27 -10.87
CA LEU A 45 10.10 14.75 -10.50
C LEU A 45 11.21 15.13 -11.49
N ASN A 46 10.85 15.46 -12.74
CA ASN A 46 11.81 15.94 -13.75
C ASN A 46 12.37 17.31 -13.36
N GLN A 47 11.51 18.23 -12.91
CA GLN A 47 11.95 19.54 -12.43
C GLN A 47 12.83 19.40 -11.17
N LEU A 48 12.47 18.47 -10.27
CA LEU A 48 13.26 18.17 -9.09
C LEU A 48 14.68 17.69 -9.45
N ALA A 49 14.80 16.78 -10.42
CA ALA A 49 16.09 16.27 -10.88
C ALA A 49 16.97 17.36 -11.52
N GLU A 50 16.38 18.30 -12.27
CA GLU A 50 17.09 19.45 -12.83
C GLU A 50 17.56 20.42 -11.72
N ASP A 51 16.72 20.68 -10.73
CA ASP A 51 17.08 21.53 -9.59
C ASP A 51 18.24 20.91 -8.78
N MET A 52 18.23 19.60 -8.56
CA MET A 52 19.33 18.86 -7.93
C MET A 52 20.62 18.94 -8.74
N LYS A 53 20.56 18.79 -10.06
CA LYS A 53 21.72 18.90 -10.94
C LYS A 53 22.38 20.28 -10.88
N LYS A 54 21.58 21.34 -10.76
CA LYS A 54 22.11 22.70 -10.55
C LYS A 54 22.82 22.80 -9.19
N THR A 55 22.23 22.28 -8.12
CA THR A 55 22.87 22.21 -6.79
C THR A 55 24.17 21.42 -6.82
N GLU A 56 24.23 20.29 -7.53
CA GLU A 56 25.47 19.51 -7.74
C GLU A 56 26.55 20.37 -8.41
N SER A 57 26.19 21.12 -9.46
CA SER A 57 27.11 22.04 -10.14
C SER A 57 27.61 23.14 -9.22
N ASP A 58 26.73 23.74 -8.41
CA ASP A 58 27.09 24.77 -7.44
C ASP A 58 28.09 24.22 -6.38
N LEU A 59 27.86 23.01 -5.89
CA LEU A 59 28.75 22.31 -4.96
C LEU A 59 30.12 21.97 -5.58
N VAL A 60 30.16 21.46 -6.82
CA VAL A 60 31.42 21.17 -7.53
C VAL A 60 32.23 22.45 -7.75
N ASN A 61 31.55 23.57 -8.03
CA ASN A 61 32.17 24.88 -8.17
C ASN A 61 32.47 25.56 -6.82
N LYS A 62 32.19 24.90 -5.68
CA LYS A 62 32.39 25.41 -4.32
C LYS A 62 31.64 26.71 -4.05
N ARG A 63 30.44 26.82 -4.59
CA ARG A 63 29.55 27.97 -4.45
C ARG A 63 28.34 27.55 -3.62
N ILE A 64 28.15 28.21 -2.49
CA ILE A 64 26.88 28.21 -1.75
C ILE A 64 26.45 29.65 -1.67
N ASN A 65 25.45 30.01 -2.47
CA ASN A 65 24.79 31.30 -2.42
C ASN A 65 23.37 31.12 -1.84
N GLN A 66 22.69 32.24 -1.60
CA GLN A 66 21.31 32.22 -1.11
C GLN A 66 20.38 31.43 -2.04
N GLU A 67 20.57 31.53 -3.36
CA GLU A 67 19.81 30.78 -4.35
C GLU A 67 19.99 29.25 -4.19
N THR A 68 21.22 28.78 -3.92
CA THR A 68 21.51 27.35 -3.66
C THR A 68 20.78 26.87 -2.41
N MET A 69 20.77 27.71 -1.36
CA MET A 69 20.09 27.40 -0.10
C MET A 69 18.57 27.37 -0.26
N GLU A 70 18.00 28.32 -1.01
CA GLU A 70 16.56 28.37 -1.32
C GLU A 70 16.17 27.15 -2.16
N ARG A 71 16.96 26.82 -3.20
CA ARG A 71 16.74 25.62 -4.02
C ARG A 71 16.80 24.35 -3.17
N GLN A 72 17.76 24.23 -2.25
CA GLN A 72 17.84 23.06 -1.37
C GLN A 72 16.63 22.96 -0.42
N LYS A 73 16.10 24.09 0.05
CA LYS A 73 14.86 24.12 0.85
C LYS A 73 13.66 23.65 0.02
N ASP A 74 13.52 24.17 -1.19
CA ASP A 74 12.44 23.79 -2.10
C ASP A 74 12.51 22.31 -2.50
N LEU A 75 13.73 21.81 -2.79
CA LEU A 75 13.98 20.39 -3.04
C LEU A 75 13.51 19.55 -1.85
N THR A 76 13.81 19.96 -0.62
CA THR A 76 13.43 19.23 0.60
C THR A 76 11.91 19.20 0.75
N THR A 77 11.22 20.32 0.55
CA THR A 77 9.75 20.38 0.59
C THR A 77 9.13 19.45 -0.45
N LYS A 78 9.57 19.54 -1.71
CA LYS A 78 9.06 18.69 -2.79
C LYS A 78 9.29 17.19 -2.53
N LEU A 79 10.42 16.83 -1.92
CA LEU A 79 10.71 15.44 -1.54
C LEU A 79 9.77 14.94 -0.43
N LEU A 80 9.48 15.78 0.56
CA LEU A 80 8.52 15.44 1.62
C LEU A 80 7.09 15.30 1.08
N ASP A 81 6.70 16.18 0.16
CA ASP A 81 5.40 16.10 -0.52
C ASP A 81 5.28 14.82 -1.35
N ALA A 82 6.36 14.42 -2.04
CA ALA A 82 6.41 13.18 -2.80
C ALA A 82 6.30 11.93 -1.91
N ASP A 83 7.01 11.89 -0.77
CA ASP A 83 6.88 10.79 0.22
C ASP A 83 5.45 10.70 0.77
N LYS A 84 4.83 11.85 1.08
CA LYS A 84 3.44 11.88 1.54
C LYS A 84 2.48 11.34 0.49
N ALA A 85 2.61 11.77 -0.77
CA ALA A 85 1.77 11.31 -1.87
C ALA A 85 1.90 9.79 -2.09
N GLN A 86 3.12 9.27 -2.01
CA GLN A 86 3.36 7.83 -2.12
C GLN A 86 2.64 7.04 -1.01
N ARG A 87 2.72 7.51 0.25
CA ARG A 87 2.04 6.85 1.38
C ARG A 87 0.53 6.87 1.23
N GLU A 88 -0.05 7.98 0.77
CA GLU A 88 -1.48 8.11 0.51
C GLU A 88 -1.93 7.10 -0.56
N GLN A 89 -1.18 6.97 -1.65
CA GLN A 89 -1.45 5.99 -2.71
C GLN A 89 -1.34 4.53 -2.21
N ASP A 90 -0.36 4.22 -1.38
CA ASP A 90 -0.20 2.89 -0.78
C ASP A 90 -1.37 2.54 0.15
N GLU A 91 -1.87 3.51 0.93
CA GLU A 91 -3.05 3.34 1.78
C GLU A 91 -4.32 3.16 0.95
N ASP A 92 -4.52 3.95 -0.10
CA ASP A 92 -5.66 3.83 -1.00
C ASP A 92 -5.67 2.47 -1.72
N SER A 93 -4.51 1.99 -2.20
CA SER A 93 -4.38 0.66 -2.83
C SER A 93 -4.73 -0.47 -1.85
N LYS A 94 -4.34 -0.34 -0.58
CA LYS A 94 -4.75 -1.27 0.48
C LYS A 94 -6.25 -1.19 0.75
N ARG A 95 -6.82 0.01 0.78
CA ARG A 95 -8.26 0.21 0.97
C ARG A 95 -9.07 -0.44 -0.14
N GLU A 96 -8.72 -0.20 -1.41
CA GLU A 96 -9.35 -0.85 -2.57
C GLU A 96 -9.27 -2.38 -2.48
N SER A 97 -8.14 -2.92 -2.02
CA SER A 97 -7.97 -4.37 -1.80
C SER A 97 -8.85 -4.92 -0.67
N THR A 98 -9.10 -4.11 0.37
CA THR A 98 -9.94 -4.49 1.53
C THR A 98 -11.41 -4.16 1.38
N ALA A 99 -11.80 -3.40 0.34
CA ALA A 99 -13.19 -3.05 0.10
C ALA A 99 -14.04 -4.32 -0.03
N ALA A 100 -15.13 -4.39 0.75
CA ALA A 100 -16.05 -5.51 0.68
C ALA A 100 -16.60 -5.61 -0.74
N LYS A 101 -16.41 -6.75 -1.41
CA LYS A 101 -17.05 -7.03 -2.69
C LYS A 101 -18.55 -6.86 -2.50
N GLU A 102 -19.16 -5.92 -3.21
CA GLU A 102 -20.61 -5.75 -3.18
C GLU A 102 -21.26 -7.08 -3.61
N PHE A 103 -21.94 -7.73 -2.67
CA PHE A 103 -22.67 -8.94 -2.99
C PHE A 103 -23.84 -8.55 -3.91
N PRO A 104 -24.05 -9.26 -5.03
CA PRO A 104 -25.16 -8.96 -5.91
C PRO A 104 -26.48 -9.02 -5.14
N PRO A 105 -27.53 -8.26 -5.54
CA PRO A 105 -28.82 -8.24 -4.84
C PRO A 105 -29.45 -9.62 -4.62
N SER A 106 -29.09 -10.61 -5.45
CA SER A 106 -29.46 -12.02 -5.35
C SER A 106 -28.91 -12.73 -4.10
N TYR A 107 -27.89 -12.19 -3.43
CA TYR A 107 -27.32 -12.76 -2.22
C TYR A 107 -28.34 -12.89 -1.08
N LYS A 108 -29.28 -11.93 -0.97
CA LYS A 108 -30.38 -12.02 -0.01
C LYS A 108 -31.27 -13.24 -0.29
N GLN A 109 -31.58 -13.50 -1.55
CA GLN A 109 -32.38 -14.66 -1.96
C GLN A 109 -31.64 -15.98 -1.72
N LEU A 110 -30.32 -15.99 -1.93
CA LEU A 110 -29.46 -17.14 -1.69
C LEU A 110 -29.36 -17.47 -0.19
N LEU A 111 -29.23 -16.43 0.64
CA LEU A 111 -29.23 -16.56 2.10
C LEU A 111 -30.59 -17.05 2.64
N GLU A 112 -31.69 -16.54 2.10
CA GLU A 112 -33.04 -17.01 2.47
C GLU A 112 -33.28 -18.47 2.06
N LYS A 113 -32.83 -18.88 0.87
CA LYS A 113 -32.90 -20.28 0.44
C LYS A 113 -32.10 -21.19 1.38
N PHE A 114 -30.87 -20.81 1.71
CA PHE A 114 -30.03 -21.57 2.64
C PHE A 114 -30.67 -21.71 4.04
N LYS A 115 -31.27 -20.63 4.55
CA LYS A 115 -32.00 -20.69 5.83
C LYS A 115 -33.23 -21.61 5.79
N LYS A 116 -34.00 -21.57 4.70
CA LYS A 116 -35.16 -22.46 4.51
C LYS A 116 -34.76 -23.93 4.42
N GLU A 117 -33.66 -24.22 3.74
CA GLU A 117 -33.13 -25.57 3.60
C GLU A 117 -32.76 -26.15 4.98
N GLN A 118 -32.01 -25.41 5.79
CA GLN A 118 -31.70 -25.82 7.18
C GLN A 118 -32.96 -25.99 8.06
N GLN A 119 -33.94 -25.10 7.93
CA GLN A 119 -35.20 -25.22 8.69
C GLN A 119 -35.98 -26.48 8.29
N SER A 120 -36.08 -26.76 6.98
CA SER A 120 -36.79 -27.95 6.48
C SER A 120 -36.15 -29.26 6.94
N GLU A 121 -34.82 -29.30 7.05
CA GLU A 121 -34.09 -30.46 7.59
C GLU A 121 -34.35 -30.67 9.08
N SER A 122 -34.41 -29.59 9.86
CA SER A 122 -34.74 -29.65 11.29
C SER A 122 -36.19 -30.07 11.55
N GLU A 123 -37.12 -29.61 10.70
CA GLU A 123 -38.53 -30.01 10.76
C GLU A 123 -38.72 -31.50 10.42
N LEU A 124 -37.93 -32.04 9.50
CA LEU A 124 -37.96 -33.46 9.15
C LEU A 124 -37.60 -34.34 10.36
N ILE A 125 -36.61 -33.91 11.16
CA ILE A 125 -36.24 -34.58 12.42
C ILE A 125 -37.41 -34.53 13.44
N GLN A 126 -38.16 -33.43 13.48
CA GLN A 126 -39.28 -33.26 14.42
C GLN A 126 -40.56 -34.02 14.00
N LYS A 127 -40.81 -34.20 12.70
CA LYS A 127 -41.98 -34.89 12.14
C LYS A 127 -41.87 -36.42 12.11
N LEU A 128 -40.77 -36.99 12.63
CA LEU A 128 -40.61 -38.45 12.73
C LEU A 128 -41.66 -39.05 13.68
N PRO A 129 -42.32 -40.15 13.29
CA PRO A 129 -43.41 -40.73 14.08
C PRO A 129 -42.94 -41.11 15.50
N PRO A 130 -43.78 -40.93 16.52
CA PRO A 130 -43.44 -41.21 17.92
C PRO A 130 -43.09 -42.68 18.21
N ASN A 131 -43.34 -43.58 17.27
CA ASN A 131 -43.01 -45.02 17.35
C ASN A 131 -41.53 -45.33 17.01
N LEU A 132 -40.73 -44.34 16.62
CA LEU A 132 -39.31 -44.52 16.33
C LEU A 132 -38.50 -44.57 17.64
N ASN A 133 -37.85 -45.70 17.92
CA ASN A 133 -37.02 -45.92 19.11
C ASN A 133 -35.97 -44.79 19.27
N TYR A 134 -35.86 -44.25 20.49
CA TYR A 134 -34.97 -43.15 20.89
C TYR A 134 -33.54 -43.31 20.37
N TYR A 135 -33.05 -44.55 20.31
CA TYR A 135 -31.75 -44.90 19.74
C TYR A 135 -31.55 -44.40 18.29
N TYR A 136 -32.54 -44.58 17.43
CA TYR A 136 -32.45 -44.19 16.01
C TYR A 136 -32.61 -42.68 15.82
N LYS A 137 -33.39 -42.01 16.68
CA LYS A 137 -33.50 -40.54 16.67
C LYS A 137 -32.15 -39.88 16.92
N ASN A 138 -31.40 -40.38 17.91
CA ASN A 138 -30.07 -39.86 18.23
C ASN A 138 -29.07 -40.10 17.10
N LYS A 139 -29.08 -41.29 16.49
CA LYS A 139 -28.20 -41.59 15.35
C LYS A 139 -28.46 -40.70 14.14
N ILE A 140 -29.73 -40.42 13.84
CA ILE A 140 -30.10 -39.54 12.72
C ILE A 140 -29.64 -38.10 13.01
N ALA A 141 -29.86 -37.60 14.22
CA ALA A 141 -29.40 -36.28 14.63
C ALA A 141 -27.86 -36.14 14.57
N GLU A 142 -27.12 -37.17 15.01
CA GLU A 142 -25.66 -37.22 14.88
C GLU A 142 -25.20 -37.26 13.42
N TYR A 143 -25.86 -38.04 12.56
CA TYR A 143 -25.54 -38.13 11.14
C TYR A 143 -25.72 -36.77 10.42
N TYR A 144 -26.83 -36.08 10.66
CA TYR A 144 -27.03 -34.73 10.10
C TYR A 144 -26.05 -33.70 10.68
N LYS A 145 -25.67 -33.83 11.95
CA LYS A 145 -24.65 -32.96 12.57
C LYS A 145 -23.25 -33.18 11.98
N LEU A 146 -22.93 -34.41 11.61
CA LEU A 146 -21.69 -34.78 10.91
C LEU A 146 -21.68 -34.27 9.47
N LEU A 147 -22.79 -34.40 8.73
CA LEU A 147 -22.96 -33.85 7.38
C LEU A 147 -22.84 -32.32 7.32
N ASN A 148 -23.38 -31.63 8.32
CA ASN A 148 -23.40 -30.17 8.41
C ASN A 148 -22.18 -29.56 9.12
N SER A 149 -21.29 -30.39 9.69
CA SER A 149 -20.01 -29.90 10.19
C SER A 149 -19.10 -29.61 9.00
N PRO A 150 -18.58 -28.38 8.84
CA PRO A 150 -17.62 -28.10 7.80
C PRO A 150 -16.41 -28.99 8.08
N ASN A 151 -16.11 -29.93 7.18
CA ASN A 151 -14.85 -30.66 7.22
C ASN A 151 -13.72 -29.62 7.34
N LYS A 152 -12.89 -29.77 8.37
CA LYS A 152 -11.61 -29.06 8.48
C LYS A 152 -10.70 -29.47 7.33
#